data_AF-G4HKY4-F1
#
_entry.id   AF-G4HKY4-F1
#
_cell.length_a   1.000
_cell.length_b   1.000
_cell.length_c   1.000
_cell.angle_alpha   90.00
_cell.angle_beta   90.00
_cell.angle_gamma   90.00
#
_symmetry.space_group_name_H-M   'P 1'
#
loop_
_entity.id
_entity.type
_entity.pdbx_description
1 polymer ?
#
loop_
_entity_poly.entity_id
_entity_poly.type
_entity_poly.pdbx_seq_one_letter_code
_entity_poly.pdbx_strand_id
1 'polypeptide(L)' 'MGVENGTFSFFPFGALFCLTLFCFAAVRFYAISRRQKPSDLNDRDIAFILKRRMAKGEIDEQEYYRLKDLLGIEKQGG' A
#
# COMPACT_ATOMS: atom_id res chain seq x y z
N MET A 1 -32.47 7.48 8.95
CA MET A 1 -32.76 6.06 8.71
C MET A 1 -31.93 5.29 9.72
N GLY A 2 -32.59 4.64 10.68
CA GLY A 2 -31.96 4.06 11.86
C GLY A 2 -30.98 2.95 11.49
N VAL A 3 -29.83 2.95 12.14
CA VAL A 3 -28.94 1.78 12.17
C VAL A 3 -29.51 0.87 13.27
N GLU A 4 -30.62 0.24 12.95
CA GLU A 4 -31.41 -0.60 13.86
C GLU A 4 -30.72 -1.98 13.93
N ASN A 5 -30.16 -2.28 15.10
CA ASN A 5 -30.22 -3.60 15.74
C ASN A 5 -29.87 -4.83 14.86
N GLY A 6 -28.66 -4.86 14.32
CA GLY A 6 -28.11 -6.02 13.61
C GLY A 6 -27.20 -6.93 14.43
N THR A 7 -27.21 -6.84 15.77
CA THR A 7 -26.53 -7.81 16.65
C THR A 7 -27.32 -9.13 16.63
N PHE A 8 -27.32 -9.79 15.47
CA PHE A 8 -27.90 -11.11 15.29
C PHE A 8 -27.26 -12.04 16.32
N SER A 9 -28.11 -12.63 17.16
CA SER A 9 -27.82 -13.58 18.23
C SER A 9 -27.24 -14.92 17.71
N PHE A 10 -26.23 -14.88 16.84
CA PHE A 10 -25.41 -16.02 16.48
C PHE A 10 -24.31 -16.15 17.54
N PHE A 11 -24.64 -16.93 18.58
CA PHE A 11 -23.79 -17.58 19.59
C PHE A 11 -22.31 -17.83 19.12
N PRO A 12 -21.33 -18.07 20.02
CA PRO A 12 -19.87 -17.85 19.84
C PRO A 12 -19.24 -18.38 18.53
N PHE A 13 -19.86 -19.35 17.88
CA PHE A 13 -19.56 -19.81 16.53
C PHE A 13 -19.57 -18.70 15.46
N GLY A 14 -20.42 -17.68 15.57
CA GLY A 14 -20.43 -16.55 14.64
C GLY A 14 -19.18 -15.68 14.77
N ALA A 15 -18.79 -15.36 16.00
CA ALA A 15 -17.56 -14.63 16.28
C ALA A 15 -16.31 -15.43 15.88
N LEU A 16 -16.31 -16.74 16.13
CA LEU A 16 -15.25 -17.65 15.68
C LEU A 16 -15.15 -17.67 14.14
N PHE A 17 -16.28 -17.76 13.44
CA PHE A 17 -16.30 -17.71 11.99
C PHE A 17 -15.76 -16.39 11.45
N CYS A 18 -16.22 -15.26 11.98
CA CYS A 18 -15.69 -13.94 11.62
C CYS A 18 -14.18 -13.82 11.90
N LEU A 19 -13.71 -14.33 13.05
CA LEU A 19 -12.30 -14.31 13.42
C LEU A 19 -11.47 -15.18 12.46
N THR A 20 -11.96 -16.35 12.06
CA THR A 20 -11.26 -17.19 11.07
C THR A 20 -11.15 -16.53 9.69
N LEU A 21 -12.23 -15.88 9.22
CA LEU A 21 -12.20 -15.11 7.98
C LEU A 21 -11.24 -13.93 8.07
N PHE A 22 -11.25 -13.23 9.21
CA PHE A 22 -10.32 -12.13 9.46
C PHE A 22 -8.86 -12.61 9.48
N CYS A 23 -8.57 -13.71 10.18
CA CYS A 23 -7.23 -14.32 10.18
C CYS A 23 -6.81 -14.75 8.77
N PHE A 24 -7.70 -15.36 7.99
CA PHE A 24 -7.39 -15.75 6.61
C PHE A 24 -7.13 -14.55 5.70
N ALA A 25 -7.96 -13.51 5.80
CA ALA A 25 -7.77 -12.26 5.08
C ALA A 25 -6.45 -11.58 5.47
N ALA A 26 -6.13 -11.52 6.77
CA ALA A 26 -4.89 -10.97 7.27
C ALA A 26 -3.67 -11.75 6.77
N VAL A 27 -3.70 -13.09 6.77
CA VAL A 27 -2.61 -13.92 6.24
C VAL A 27 -2.45 -13.73 4.73
N ARG A 28 -3.55 -13.66 3.97
CA ARG A 28 -3.52 -13.40 2.53
C ARG A 28 -2.98 -12.01 2.23
N PHE A 29 -3.47 -11.00 2.92
CA PHE A 29 -2.99 -9.63 2.81
C PHE A 29 -1.52 -9.53 3.18
N TYR A 30 -1.09 -10.21 4.25
CA TYR A 30 0.30 -10.22 4.66
C TYR A 30 1.18 -11.01 3.69
N ALA A 31 0.71 -12.12 3.11
CA ALA A 31 1.45 -12.85 2.08
C ALA A 31 1.56 -12.06 0.77
N ILE A 32 0.52 -11.29 0.41
CA ILE A 32 0.54 -10.36 -0.73
C ILE A 32 1.48 -9.18 -0.43
N SER A 33 1.43 -8.64 0.79
CA SER A 33 2.30 -7.56 1.25
C SER A 33 3.76 -8.01 1.37
N ARG A 34 4.03 -9.27 1.73
CA ARG A 34 5.39 -9.82 1.70
C ARG A 34 5.91 -10.10 0.29
N ARG A 35 5.03 -10.24 -0.71
CA ARG A 35 5.41 -10.31 -2.14
C ARG A 35 5.67 -8.94 -2.74
N GLN A 36 5.11 -7.87 -2.14
CA GLN A 36 5.62 -6.53 -2.34
C GLN A 36 6.94 -6.44 -1.58
N LYS A 37 8.04 -6.74 -2.28
CA LYS A 37 9.38 -6.43 -1.76
C LYS A 37 9.35 -4.99 -1.22
N PRO A 38 9.91 -4.73 -0.02
CA PRO A 38 9.97 -3.38 0.53
C PRO A 38 10.79 -2.41 -0.35
N SER A 39 11.47 -2.88 -1.40
CA SER A 39 12.08 -2.01 -2.42
C SER A 39 11.02 -1.21 -3.19
N ASP A 40 9.96 -1.85 -3.66
CA ASP A 40 9.06 -1.22 -4.65
C ASP A 40 8.12 -0.19 -4.00
N LEU A 41 7.76 -0.39 -2.73
CA LEU A 41 7.01 0.59 -1.95
C LEU A 41 7.86 1.83 -1.66
N ASN A 42 9.14 1.62 -1.30
CA ASN A 42 10.06 2.70 -1.03
C ASN A 42 10.39 3.49 -2.31
N ASP A 43 10.61 2.80 -3.43
CA ASP A 43 10.85 3.43 -4.74
C ASP A 43 9.64 4.25 -5.20
N ARG A 44 8.42 3.77 -4.94
CA ARG A 44 7.18 4.47 -5.27
C ARG A 44 6.97 5.72 -4.39
N ASP A 45 7.27 5.63 -3.10
CA ASP A 45 7.23 6.77 -2.20
C ASP A 45 8.30 7.82 -2.54
N ILE A 46 9.52 7.38 -2.87
CA ILE A 46 10.60 8.26 -3.31
C ILE A 46 10.23 8.95 -4.63
N ALA A 47 9.70 8.22 -5.62
CA ALA A 47 9.22 8.79 -6.87
C ALA A 47 8.09 9.81 -6.66
N PHE A 48 7.18 9.53 -5.73
CA PHE A 48 6.09 10.44 -5.37
C PHE A 48 6.60 11.72 -4.71
N ILE A 49 7.57 11.61 -3.79
CA ILE A 49 8.22 12.76 -3.14
C ILE A 49 8.97 13.61 -4.18
N LEU A 50 9.71 12.97 -5.08
CA LEU A 50 10.48 13.64 -6.13
C LEU A 50 9.57 14.43 -7.07
N LYS A 51 8.48 13.81 -7.53
CA LYS A 51 7.46 14.45 -8.38
C LYS A 51 6.77 15.61 -7.66
N ARG A 52 6.47 15.47 -6.37
CA ARG A 52 5.86 16.54 -5.58
C ARG A 52 6.77 17.75 -5.44
N ARG A 53 8.06 17.54 -5.23
CA ARG A 53 9.05 18.62 -5.10
C ARG A 53 9.34 19.31 -6.43
N MET A 54 9.36 18.56 -7.54
CA MET A 54 9.40 19.11 -8.90
C MET A 54 8.20 20.02 -9.17
N ALA A 55 6.98 19.57 -8.84
CA ALA A 55 5.76 20.38 -9.00
C ALA A 55 5.75 21.66 -8.14
N LYS A 56 6.52 21.67 -7.04
CA LYS A 56 6.70 22.82 -6.16
C LYS A 56 7.82 23.77 -6.63
N GLY A 57 8.54 23.40 -7.69
CA GLY A 57 9.69 24.15 -8.21
C GLY A 57 10.92 24.12 -7.31
N GLU A 58 10.96 23.19 -6.33
CA GLU A 58 12.12 23.03 -5.43
C GLU A 58 13.27 22.26 -6.10
N ILE A 59 13.00 21.61 -7.24
CA ILE A 59 13.98 20.85 -8.01
C ILE A 59 13.77 21.13 -9.49
N ASP A 60 14.86 21.30 -10.23
CA ASP A 60 14.87 21.48 -11.68
C ASP A 60 14.61 20.17 -12.44
N GLU A 61 14.12 20.24 -13.67
CA GLU A 61 13.90 19.08 -14.53
C GLU A 61 15.18 18.25 -14.72
N GLN A 62 16.32 18.91 -14.88
CA GLN A 62 17.60 18.23 -15.09
C GLN A 62 18.02 17.43 -13.85
N GLU A 63 17.79 17.96 -12.66
CA GLU A 63 18.04 17.27 -11.39
C GLU A 63 17.07 16.11 -11.17
N TYR A 64 15.80 16.28 -11.55
CA TYR A 64 14.81 15.20 -11.53
C TYR A 64 15.27 13.99 -12.37
N TYR A 65 15.71 14.22 -13.61
CA TYR A 65 16.20 13.13 -14.48
C TYR A 65 17.45 12.44 -13.92
N ARG A 66 18.39 13.19 -13.33
CA ARG A 66 19.57 12.60 -12.67
C ARG A 66 19.20 11.77 -11.45
N LEU A 67 18.29 12.24 -10.60
CA LEU A 67 17.85 11.48 -9.42
C LEU A 67 17.06 10.24 -9.83
N LYS A 68 16.22 10.33 -10.86
CA LYS A 68 15.48 9.18 -11.40
C LYS A 68 16.42 8.09 -11.93
N ASP A 69 17.52 8.47 -12.59
CA ASP A 69 18.53 7.55 -13.10
C ASP A 69 19.36 6.91 -11.98
N LEU A 70 19.84 7.71 -11.01
CA LEU A 70 20.58 7.23 -9.84
C LEU A 70 19.79 6.24 -8.98
N LEU A 71 18.47 6.45 -8.86
CA LEU A 71 17.58 5.57 -8.10
C LEU A 71 17.17 4.32 -8.89
N GLY A 72 17.56 4.18 -10.16
CA GLY A 72 17.25 3.00 -10.98
C GLY A 72 15.74 2.78 -11.22
N ILE A 73 14.91 3.80 -11.00
CA ILE A 73 13.43 3.73 -11.06
C ILE A 73 12.94 3.36 -12.48
N GLU A 74 13.79 3.52 -13.51
CA GLU A 74 13.47 3.17 -14.90
C GLU A 74 13.61 1.67 -15.22
N LYS A 75 14.30 0.87 -14.39
CA LYS A 75 14.61 -0.53 -14.71
C LYS A 75 13.51 -1.54 -14.33
N GLN A 76 12.45 -1.14 -13.63
CA GLN A 76 11.36 -2.02 -13.17
C GLN A 76 10.01 -1.78 -13.88
N GLY A 77 10.03 -1.43 -15.16
CA GLY A 77 8.82 -1.18 -15.95
C GLY A 77 8.86 -1.76 -17.37
N GLY A 78 9.52 -2.91 -17.56
CA GLY A 78 9.56 -3.66 -18.82
C GLY A 78 8.98 -5.06 -18.65
#